data_AF-A0A6P0V9T2-F1
#
_entry.id   AF-A0A6P0V9T2-F1
#
_cell.length_a   1.000
_cell.length_b   1.000
_cell.length_c   1.000
_cell.angle_alpha   90.00
_cell.angle_beta   90.00
_cell.angle_gamma   90.00
#
_symmetry.space_group_name_H-M   'P 1'
#
loop_
_entity.id
_entity.type
_entity.pdbx_description
1 polymer ?
#
loop_
_entity_poly.entity_id
_entity_poly.type
_entity_poly.pdbx_seq_one_letter_code
_entity_poly.pdbx_strand_id
1 'polypeptide(L)'
;MKEQLIRWFNQLLVVNVFFVLLSFVWFAIALLGRSVGVPLGFDLWYSLWEPVFTPAIGILMAGALISGLINYVSKRLKAMSASESPNFLKKSGL
;
A
#
# COMPACT_ATOMS: atom_id res chain seq x y z
N MET A 1 -17.57 16.68 0.51
CA MET A 1 -17.91 15.25 0.79
C MET A 1 -16.88 14.30 0.17
N LYS A 2 -16.40 14.55 -1.06
CA LYS A 2 -15.38 13.70 -1.71
C LYS A 2 -14.02 13.73 -1.00
N GLU A 3 -13.61 14.88 -0.46
CA GLU A 3 -12.34 14.99 0.29
C GLU A 3 -12.37 14.14 1.57
N GLN A 4 -13.53 14.05 2.22
CA GLN A 4 -13.69 13.23 3.43
C GLN A 4 -13.55 11.74 3.12
N LEU A 5 -14.14 11.26 2.01
CA LEU A 5 -14.00 9.88 1.56
C LEU A 5 -12.54 9.51 1.24
N ILE A 6 -11.82 10.40 0.53
CA ILE A 6 -10.41 10.17 0.20
C ILE A 6 -9.55 10.13 1.48
N ARG A 7 -9.80 11.03 2.44
CA ARG A 7 -9.10 11.03 3.74
C ARG A 7 -9.38 9.75 4.52
N TRP A 8 -10.64 9.31 4.56
CA TRP A 8 -11.03 8.06 5.23
C TRP A 8 -10.40 6.84 4.59
N PHE A 9 -10.37 6.75 3.25
CA PHE A 9 -9.74 5.65 2.54
C PHE A 9 -8.23 5.60 2.80
N ASN A 10 -7.56 6.76 2.78
CA ASN A 10 -6.13 6.84 3.11
C ASN A 10 -5.86 6.41 4.56
N GLN A 11 -6.70 6.84 5.53
CA GLN A 11 -6.59 6.39 6.92
C GLN A 11 -6.83 4.89 7.06
N LEU A 12 -7.86 4.34 6.39
CA LEU A 12 -8.11 2.91 6.36
C LEU A 12 -6.92 2.13 5.81
N LEU A 13 -6.31 2.58 4.71
CA LEU A 13 -5.10 1.94 4.17
C LEU A 13 -3.96 1.96 5.18
N VAL A 14 -3.67 3.11 5.79
CA VAL A 14 -2.59 3.23 6.79
C VAL A 14 -2.85 2.31 7.97
N VAL A 15 -4.05 2.35 8.55
CA VAL A 15 -4.45 1.47 9.66
C VAL A 15 -4.34 -0.01 9.25
N ASN A 16 -4.74 -0.35 8.03
CA ASN A 16 -4.66 -1.70 7.50
C ASN A 16 -3.20 -2.18 7.39
N VAL A 17 -2.27 -1.36 6.91
CA VAL A 17 -0.83 -1.68 6.88
C VAL A 17 -0.30 -1.95 8.28
N PHE A 18 -0.61 -1.09 9.25
CA PHE A 18 -0.17 -1.29 10.64
C PHE A 18 -0.78 -2.55 11.25
N PHE A 19 -2.04 -2.86 10.95
CA PHE A 19 -2.71 -4.07 11.41
C PHE A 19 -2.03 -5.34 10.87
N VAL A 20 -1.68 -5.36 9.58
CA VAL A 20 -0.94 -6.48 8.96
C VAL A 20 0.44 -6.62 9.61
N LEU A 21 1.17 -5.52 9.84
CA LEU A 21 2.48 -5.54 10.51
C LEU A 21 2.40 -6.04 11.96
N LEU A 22 1.46 -5.54 12.75
CA LEU A 22 1.23 -6.00 14.12
C LEU A 22 0.90 -7.49 14.17
N SER A 23 0.12 -7.96 13.20
CA SER A 23 -0.26 -9.37 13.11
C SER A 23 0.91 -10.25 12.71
N PHE A 24 1.88 -9.72 11.97
CA PHE A 24 3.14 -10.41 11.71
C PHE A 24 3.98 -10.57 13.00
N VAL A 25 4.00 -9.54 13.86
CA VAL A 25 4.64 -9.65 15.18
C VAL A 25 3.93 -10.68 16.05
N TRP A 26 2.59 -10.67 16.07
CA TRP A 26 1.79 -11.69 16.76
C TRP A 26 2.10 -13.10 16.24
N PHE A 27 2.21 -13.24 14.91
CA PHE A 27 2.60 -14.51 14.30
C PHE A 27 3.97 -14.99 14.78
N ALA A 28 4.97 -14.11 14.83
CA ALA A 28 6.29 -14.45 15.33
C ALA A 28 6.24 -14.93 16.79
N ILE A 29 5.45 -14.26 17.65
CA ILE A 29 5.24 -14.68 19.04
C ILE A 29 4.52 -16.03 19.10
N ALA A 30 3.47 -16.23 18.29
CA ALA A 30 2.72 -17.48 18.25
C ALA A 30 3.57 -18.66 17.73
N LEU A 31 4.46 -18.41 16.76
CA LEU A 31 5.41 -19.39 16.24
C LEU A 31 6.42 -19.82 17.31
N LEU A 32 6.97 -18.84 18.05
CA LEU A 32 7.82 -19.12 19.20
C LEU A 32 7.04 -19.88 20.28
N GLY A 33 5.78 -19.53 20.52
CA GLY A 33 4.92 -20.24 21.47
C GLY A 33 4.66 -21.70 21.11
N ARG A 34 4.43 -21.97 19.82
CA ARG A 34 4.25 -23.33 19.31
C ARG A 34 5.50 -24.20 19.52
N SER A 35 6.69 -23.61 19.51
CA SER A 35 7.93 -24.32 19.86
C SER A 35 8.01 -24.76 21.33
N VAL A 36 7.24 -24.11 22.22
CA VAL A 36 7.16 -24.40 23.65
C VAL A 36 5.93 -25.29 23.97
N GLY A 37 5.22 -25.78 22.95
CA GLY A 37 4.07 -26.67 23.11
C GLY A 37 2.77 -25.98 23.56
N VAL A 38 2.76 -24.65 23.66
CA VAL A 38 1.55 -23.87 23.97
C VAL A 38 1.04 -23.22 22.68
N PRO A 39 -0.18 -23.54 22.21
CA PRO A 39 -0.79 -22.83 21.10
C PRO A 39 -1.23 -21.44 21.60
N LEU A 40 -0.26 -20.52 21.70
CA LEU A 40 -0.39 -19.12 22.15
C LEU A 40 -1.21 -18.25 21.17
N GLY A 41 -2.25 -18.83 20.55
CA GLY A 41 -3.07 -18.18 19.54
C GLY A 41 -2.56 -18.40 18.12
N PHE A 42 -1.72 -19.41 17.86
CA PHE A 42 -1.33 -19.79 16.49
C PHE A 42 -2.54 -20.21 15.66
N ASP A 43 -3.37 -21.13 16.18
CA ASP A 43 -4.55 -21.61 15.46
C ASP A 43 -5.62 -20.51 15.32
N LEU A 44 -5.72 -19.62 16.31
CA LEU A 44 -6.59 -18.43 16.23
C LEU A 44 -6.10 -17.48 15.13
N TRP A 45 -4.81 -17.15 15.11
CA TRP A 45 -4.21 -16.31 14.08
C TRP A 45 -4.38 -16.90 12.67
N TYR A 46 -4.18 -18.20 12.54
CA TYR A 46 -4.33 -18.92 11.27
C TYR A 46 -5.79 -18.89 10.79
N SER A 47 -6.75 -19.06 11.71
CA SER A 47 -8.18 -18.95 11.41
C SER A 47 -8.60 -17.51 11.06
N LEU A 48 -7.99 -16.49 11.66
CA LEU A 48 -8.21 -15.09 11.28
C LEU A 48 -7.53 -14.72 9.94
N TRP A 49 -6.63 -15.55 9.42
CA TRP A 49 -5.87 -15.25 8.20
C TRP A 49 -6.68 -15.28 6.92
N GLU A 50 -7.48 -16.31 6.71
CA GLU A 50 -8.39 -16.35 5.57
C GLU A 50 -9.39 -15.18 5.56
N PRO A 51 -10.16 -14.92 6.64
CA PRO A 51 -11.23 -13.91 6.60
C PRO A 51 -10.77 -12.47 6.84
N VAL A 52 -9.63 -12.23 7.50
CA VAL A 52 -9.20 -10.86 7.88
C VAL A 52 -7.98 -10.41 7.10
N PHE A 53 -6.91 -11.21 7.10
CA PHE A 53 -5.62 -10.80 6.51
C PHE A 53 -5.63 -10.84 4.98
N THR A 54 -6.21 -11.88 4.40
CA THR A 54 -6.30 -12.04 2.94
C THR A 54 -7.04 -10.89 2.25
N PRO A 55 -8.26 -10.49 2.68
CA PRO A 55 -8.93 -9.33 2.08
C PRO A 55 -8.26 -8.00 2.40
N ALA A 56 -7.65 -7.85 3.60
CA ALA A 56 -6.89 -6.66 3.96
C ALA A 56 -5.71 -6.42 2.98
N ILE A 57 -4.91 -7.45 2.73
CA ILE A 57 -3.80 -7.41 1.76
C ILE A 57 -4.32 -7.11 0.36
N GLY A 58 -5.46 -7.69 -0.04
CA GLY A 58 -6.10 -7.40 -1.33
C GLY A 58 -6.42 -5.92 -1.53
N ILE A 59 -6.96 -5.26 -0.49
CA ILE A 59 -7.26 -3.82 -0.52
C ILE A 59 -5.97 -3.00 -0.59
N LEU A 60 -4.93 -3.36 0.18
CA LEU A 60 -3.63 -2.70 0.12
C LEU A 60 -3.00 -2.81 -1.27
N MET A 61 -3.03 -4.00 -1.85
CA MET A 61 -2.51 -4.26 -3.18
C MET A 61 -3.28 -3.47 -4.23
N ALA A 62 -4.61 -3.47 -4.18
CA ALA A 62 -5.44 -2.68 -5.08
C ALA A 62 -5.14 -1.17 -4.96
N GLY A 63 -5.01 -0.65 -3.73
CA GLY A 63 -4.65 0.74 -3.47
C GLY A 63 -3.27 1.10 -4.02
N ALA A 64 -2.28 0.23 -3.82
CA ALA A 64 -0.92 0.40 -4.33
C ALA A 64 -0.88 0.35 -5.87
N LEU A 65 -1.61 -0.58 -6.48
CA LEU A 65 -1.70 -0.71 -7.94
C LEU A 65 -2.35 0.50 -8.59
N ILE A 66 -3.47 0.99 -8.03
CA ILE A 66 -4.14 2.20 -8.52
C ILE A 66 -3.21 3.41 -8.40
N SER A 67 -2.56 3.58 -7.25
CA SER A 67 -1.61 4.67 -7.02
C SER A 67 -0.41 4.63 -7.99
N GLY A 68 0.14 3.43 -8.19
CA GLY A 68 1.23 3.19 -9.14
C GLY A 68 0.83 3.49 -10.58
N LEU A 69 -0.36 3.04 -11.00
CA LEU A 69 -0.87 3.25 -12.36
C LEU A 69 -1.11 4.74 -12.64
N ILE A 70 -1.75 5.45 -11.71
CA ILE A 70 -1.98 6.91 -11.83
C ILE A 70 -0.65 7.65 -11.98
N ASN A 71 0.34 7.30 -11.15
CA ASN A 71 1.65 7.94 -11.20
C ASN A 71 2.41 7.62 -12.50
N TYR A 72 2.30 6.38 -13.00
CA TYR A 72 2.90 5.96 -14.26
C TYR A 72 2.32 6.75 -15.45
N VAL A 73 0.99 6.83 -15.56
CA VAL A 73 0.32 7.60 -16.63
C VAL A 73 0.66 9.08 -16.53
N SER A 74 0.61 9.65 -15.33
CA SER A 74 0.93 11.08 -15.09
C SER A 74 2.37 11.42 -15.48
N LYS A 75 3.34 10.56 -15.15
CA LYS A 75 4.74 10.72 -15.56
C LYS A 75 4.89 10.70 -17.08
N ARG A 76 4.18 9.81 -17.79
CA ARG A 76 4.23 9.72 -19.25
C ARG A 76 3.66 10.96 -19.93
N LEU A 77 2.52 11.48 -19.45
CA LEU A 77 1.92 12.72 -19.95
C LEU A 77 2.81 13.94 -19.69
N LYS A 78 3.40 14.05 -18.49
CA LYS A 78 4.33 15.14 -18.16
C LYS A 78 5.61 15.08 -19.00
N ALA A 79 6.14 13.89 -19.26
CA ALA A 79 7.32 13.70 -20.11
C ALA A 79 7.05 14.11 -21.57
N MET A 80 5.84 13.84 -22.09
CA MET A 80 5.43 14.28 -23.43
C MET A 80 5.35 15.81 -23.51
N SER A 81 4.69 16.46 -22.54
CA SER A 81 4.56 17.92 -22.49
C SER A 81 5.91 18.64 -22.24
N ALA A 82 6.84 18.03 -21.50
CA ALA A 82 8.18 18.58 -21.28
C ALA A 82 9.08 18.54 -22.54
N SER A 83 8.74 17.73 -23.54
CA SER A 83 9.43 17.74 -24.85
C SER A 83 8.96 18.86 -25.77
N GLU A 84 7.90 19.58 -25.39
CA GLU A 84 7.30 20.70 -26.15
C GLU A 84 7.69 22.08 -25.58
N SER A 85 8.75 22.17 -24.78
CA SER A 85 9.43 23.46 -24.58
C SER A 85 10.69 23.45 -25.44
N PRO A 86 10.68 24.07 -26.64
CA PRO A 86 11.84 24.13 -27.47
C PRO A 86 12.89 24.95 -26.71
N ASN A 87 13.92 24.26 -26.25
CA ASN A 87 15.19 24.80 -25.77
C ASN A 87 15.96 25.55 -26.90
N PHE A 88 15.24 25.98 -27.94
CA PHE A 88 15.72 26.74 -29.08
C PHE A 88 15.71 28.25 -28.79
N LEU A 89 14.87 28.72 -27.86
CA LEU A 89 14.78 30.14 -27.48
C LEU A 89 15.79 30.57 -26.40
N LYS A 90 16.67 29.67 -25.94
CA LYS A 90 17.79 30.01 -25.03
C LYS A 90 19.16 29.95 -25.71
N LYS A 91 19.24 29.39 -26.92
CA LYS A 91 20.50 29.27 -27.69
C LYS A 91 20.70 30.35 -28.76
N SER A 92 19.67 31.17 -29.04
CA SER A 92 19.83 32.39 -29.84
C SER A 92 20.06 33.58 -28.90
N GLY A 93 21.32 33.78 -28.52
CA GLY A 93 21.79 35.06 -28.00
C GLY A 93 21.76 36.12 -29.11
N LEU A 94 20.56 36.62 -29.40
CA LEU A 94 20.26 37.84 -30.14
C LEU A 94 19.24 38.64 -29.31
#